data_AF-A0A075H1P7-F1
#
_entry.id   AF-A0A075H1P7-F1
#
_cell.length_a   1.000
_cell.length_b   1.000
_cell.length_c   1.000
_cell.angle_alpha   90.00
_cell.angle_beta   90.00
_cell.angle_gamma   90.00
#
_symmetry.space_group_name_H-M   'P 1'
#
loop_
_entity.id
_entity.type
_entity.pdbx_description
1 polymer ?
#
loop_
_entity_poly.entity_id
_entity_poly.type
_entity_poly.pdbx_seq_one_letter_code
_entity_poly.pdbx_strand_id
1 'polypeptide(L)' 'MNVNNLIFNGGEEYEIVATINPKHIMKMKKYARKNRIRLYEIGYVTRGKGVFYQKNGKLIRIKDGGWQHFQ' A
#
# COMPACT_ATOMS: atom_id res chain seq x y z
N MET A 1 -11.27 -18.79 -2.88
CA MET A 1 -10.24 -18.01 -2.15
C MET A 1 -10.72 -16.59 -1.94
N ASN A 2 -10.45 -15.97 -0.78
CA ASN A 2 -10.78 -14.57 -0.53
C ASN A 2 -9.68 -13.67 -1.09
N VAL A 3 -9.96 -12.96 -2.19
CA VAL A 3 -9.00 -12.09 -2.89
C VAL A 3 -8.37 -11.04 -1.97
N ASN A 4 -9.13 -10.50 -1.01
CA ASN A 4 -8.59 -9.50 -0.08
C ASN A 4 -7.52 -10.09 0.84
N ASN A 5 -7.68 -11.36 1.22
CA ASN A 5 -6.67 -12.03 2.04
C ASN A 5 -5.37 -12.25 1.26
N LEU A 6 -5.47 -12.57 -0.03
CA LEU A 6 -4.30 -12.72 -0.90
C LEU A 6 -3.57 -11.39 -1.10
N ILE A 7 -4.31 -10.29 -1.35
CA ILE A 7 -3.71 -8.97 -1.59
C ILE A 7 -3.03 -8.42 -0.33
N PHE A 8 -3.60 -8.64 0.86
CA PHE A 8 -3.06 -8.05 2.09
C PHE A 8 -2.06 -8.94 2.83
N ASN A 9 -2.12 -10.26 2.64
CA ASN A 9 -1.33 -11.23 3.41
C ASN A 9 -0.64 -12.29 2.52
N GLY A 10 -0.57 -12.09 1.20
CA GLY A 10 0.05 -13.03 0.26
C GLY A 10 1.56 -13.13 0.48
N GLY A 11 2.26 -12.01 0.33
CA GLY A 11 3.71 -11.96 0.47
C GLY A 11 4.43 -12.35 -0.82
N GLU A 12 5.76 -12.20 -0.81
CA GLU A 12 6.65 -12.51 -1.94
C GLU A 12 6.42 -11.68 -3.21
N GLU A 13 5.77 -10.52 -3.11
CA GLU A 13 5.59 -9.63 -4.26
C GLU A 13 6.88 -8.90 -4.64
N TYR A 14 7.83 -8.76 -3.70
CA TYR A 14 9.09 -8.02 -3.87
C TYR A 14 8.91 -6.57 -4.40
N GLU A 15 7.75 -5.98 -4.16
CA GLU A 15 7.41 -4.60 -4.54
C GLU A 15 7.74 -3.59 -3.42
N ILE A 16 8.03 -2.34 -3.81
CA ILE A 16 8.35 -1.26 -2.85
C ILE A 16 7.09 -0.48 -2.49
N VAL A 17 6.75 -0.45 -1.20
CA VAL A 17 5.75 0.47 -0.63
C VAL A 17 6.47 1.59 0.12
N ALA A 18 6.21 2.84 -0.28
CA ALA A 18 6.86 4.01 0.30
C ALA A 18 5.89 5.16 0.49
N THR A 19 6.29 6.13 1.31
CA THR A 19 5.56 7.39 1.50
C THR A 19 6.31 8.53 0.84
N ILE A 20 5.58 9.56 0.41
CA ILE A 20 6.16 10.77 -0.18
C ILE A 20 5.39 12.00 0.29
N ASN A 21 6.08 13.12 0.47
CA ASN A 21 5.39 14.39 0.68
C ASN A 21 4.55 14.72 -0.57
N PRO A 22 3.24 15.06 -0.43
CA PRO A 22 2.37 15.37 -1.56
C PRO A 22 2.93 16.41 -2.52
N LYS A 23 3.73 17.37 -2.04
CA LYS A 23 4.38 18.39 -2.88
C LYS A 23 5.33 17.82 -3.94
N HIS A 24 5.78 16.57 -3.79
CA HIS A 24 6.70 15.91 -4.70
C HIS A 24 6.04 14.84 -5.59
N ILE A 25 4.73 14.57 -5.45
CA ILE A 25 4.06 13.47 -6.16
C ILE A 25 4.13 13.64 -7.69
N MET A 26 3.97 14.86 -8.18
CA MET A 26 4.03 15.15 -9.62
C MET A 26 5.42 14.90 -10.19
N LYS A 27 6.47 15.31 -9.45
CA LYS A 27 7.87 15.06 -9.81
C LYS A 27 8.15 13.56 -9.86
N MET A 28 7.65 12.81 -8.86
CA MET A 28 7.81 11.35 -8.80
C MET A 28 7.10 10.64 -9.95
N LYS A 29 5.85 11.00 -10.27
CA LYS A 29 5.11 10.46 -11.43
C LYS A 29 5.85 10.70 -12.75
N LYS A 30 6.49 11.86 -12.92
CA LYS A 30 7.35 12.16 -14.09
C LYS A 30 8.57 11.25 -14.17
N TYR A 31 9.28 11.03 -13.06
CA TYR A 31 10.42 10.12 -13.02
C TYR A 31 10.03 8.67 -13.24
N ALA A 32 8.93 8.20 -12.64
CA ALA A 32 8.43 6.85 -12.84
C ALA A 32 8.14 6.59 -14.33
N ARG A 33 7.41 7.50 -14.99
CA ARG A 33 7.17 7.43 -16.44
C ARG A 33 8.46 7.41 -17.26
N LYS A 34 9.42 8.29 -16.96
CA LYS A 34 10.71 8.38 -17.66
C LYS A 34 11.49 7.06 -17.56
N ASN A 35 11.47 6.43 -16.38
CA ASN A 35 12.22 5.20 -16.11
C ASN A 35 11.38 3.93 -16.32
N ARG A 36 10.18 4.03 -16.91
CA ARG A 36 9.26 2.91 -17.15
C ARG A 36 8.90 2.11 -15.88
N ILE A 37 8.89 2.78 -14.74
CA ILE A 37 8.46 2.22 -13.45
C ILE A 37 6.95 2.40 -13.31
N ARG A 38 6.23 1.32 -13.01
CA ARG A 38 4.80 1.40 -12.65
C ARG A 38 4.68 1.96 -11.24
N LEU A 39 3.88 3.01 -11.08
CA LEU A 39 3.69 3.68 -9.80
C LEU A 39 2.20 3.82 -9.53
N TYR A 40 1.77 3.36 -8.36
CA TYR A 40 0.39 3.44 -7.90
C TYR A 40 0.32 4.20 -6.58
N GLU A 41 -0.58 5.18 -6.52
CA GLU A 41 -0.91 5.88 -5.29
C GLU A 41 -2.05 5.11 -4.62
N ILE A 42 -1.75 4.42 -3.53
CA ILE A 42 -2.68 3.46 -2.88
C ILE A 42 -3.34 4.01 -1.61
N GLY A 43 -2.99 5.23 -1.19
CA GLY A 43 -3.52 5.85 0.02
C GLY A 43 -2.66 7.00 0.51
N TYR A 44 -2.88 7.40 1.76
CA TYR A 44 -2.19 8.50 2.42
C TYR A 44 -1.98 8.22 3.90
N VAL A 45 -0.96 8.86 4.49
CA VAL A 45 -0.68 8.75 5.92
C VAL A 45 -1.45 9.83 6.69
N THR A 46 -2.07 9.44 7.79
CA THR A 46 -2.75 10.36 8.73
C THR A 46 -2.17 10.21 10.12
N ARG A 47 -2.44 11.19 11.00
CA ARG A 47 -2.10 11.06 12.42
C ARG A 47 -2.95 9.95 13.05
N GLY A 48 -2.33 9.04 13.77
CA GLY A 48 -3.01 7.93 14.43
C GLY A 48 -2.19 6.64 14.40
N LYS A 49 -2.87 5.50 14.58
CA LYS A 49 -2.27 4.16 14.55
C LYS A 49 -3.16 3.20 13.74
N GLY A 50 -2.54 2.23 13.09
CA GLY A 50 -3.21 1.17 12.33
C GLY A 50 -3.32 1.47 10.83
N VAL A 51 -3.68 0.43 10.08
CA VAL A 51 -3.86 0.48 8.62
C VAL A 51 -5.31 0.15 8.29
N PHE A 52 -5.91 0.92 7.40
CA PHE A 52 -7.32 0.82 7.03
C PHE A 52 -7.47 0.90 5.52
N TYR A 53 -8.35 0.08 4.95
CA TYR A 53 -8.78 0.21 3.56
C TYR A 53 -10.23 0.67 3.51
N GLN A 54 -10.56 1.47 2.50
CA GLN A 54 -11.93 1.94 2.30
C GLN A 54 -12.69 0.98 1.38
N LYS A 55 -13.89 0.57 1.80
CA LYS A 55 -14.81 -0.23 1.00
C LYS A 55 -16.24 0.26 1.23
N ASN A 56 -16.92 0.64 0.15
CA ASN A 56 -18.30 1.15 0.20
C ASN A 56 -18.48 2.29 1.21
N GLY A 57 -17.53 3.24 1.23
CA GLY A 57 -17.52 4.37 2.15
C GLY A 57 -17.11 4.04 3.59
N LYS A 58 -16.96 2.77 3.96
CA LYS A 58 -16.54 2.34 5.31
C LYS A 58 -15.04 2.10 5.36
N LEU A 59 -14.42 2.48 6.48
CA LEU A 59 -13.03 2.12 6.79
C LEU A 59 -13.01 0.75 7.49
N ILE A 60 -12.28 -0.19 6.90
CA ILE A 60 -12.09 -1.53 7.42
C ILE A 60 -10.63 -1.67 7.83
N ARG A 61 -10.40 -2.03 9.10
CA ARG A 61 -9.05 -2.23 9.62
C ARG A 61 -8.43 -3.48 9.01
N ILE A 62 -7.20 -3.36 8.51
CA ILE A 62 -6.37 -4.50 8.11
C ILE A 62 -5.77 -5.09 9.39
N LYS A 63 -5.99 -6.39 9.59
CA LYS A 63 -5.39 -7.13 10.70
C LYS A 63 -3.94 -7.46 10.34
N ASP A 64 -3.08 -7.50 11.35
CA ASP A 64 -1.72 -8.00 11.19
C ASP A 64 -1.77 -9.53 11.06
N GLY A 65 -1.77 -10.00 9.81
CA GLY A 65 -1.82 -11.42 9.45
C GLY A 65 -0.72 -11.80 8.47
N GLY A 66 0.33 -10.97 8.39
CA GLY A 66 1.49 -11.25 7.55
C GLY A 66 2.29 -12.43 8.06
N TRP A 67 3.18 -12.95 7.21
CA TRP A 67 4.03 -14.09 7.55
C TRP A 67 5.00 -13.75 8.68
N GLN A 68 5.12 -14.66 9.65
CA GLN A 68 6.07 -14.57 10.74
C GLN A 68 6.82 -15.89 10.83
N HIS A 69 8.15 -15.86 10.80
CA HIS A 69 8.97 -17.07 10.70
C HIS A 69 8.83 -18.04 11.88
N PHE A 70 8.51 -17.51 13.06
CA PHE A 70 8.51 -18.24 14.33
C PHE A 70 7.14 -18.25 15.02
N GLN A 71 6.06 -17.91 14.30
CA GLN A 71 4.68 -18.11 14.77
C GLN A 71 3.98 -19.19 13.96
#